data_AF-A0A7C5HAV7-F1
#
_entry.id   AF-A0A7C5HAV7-F1
#
_cell.length_a   1.000
_cell.length_b   1.000
_cell.length_c   1.000
_cell.angle_alpha   90.00
_cell.angle_beta   90.00
_cell.angle_gamma   90.00
#
_symmetry.space_group_name_H-M   'P 1'
#
loop_
_entity.id
_entity.type
_entity.pdbx_description
1 polymer ?
#
loop_
_entity_poly.entity_id
_entity_poly.type
_entity_poly.pdbx_seq_one_letter_code
_entity_poly.pdbx_strand_id
1 'polypeptide(L)'
;MKPIRIDDYCFDRIHLWLQYDPFVPEFIEMVIEVFYPANRKANGLVMFNHGFLIGNDLLWYPKKIAGMLLDDNPLFGINPSAYYNYSEAIVEKNWAMAFVSASHAQVDWMPWTDIGGNPRVGQETYAAASYLIRYGLTEFFWLAEAKGHNSKSFDAKLASDAQFMVSNNVIFAGHSVGGAHAQAAACGFDTLQQIGRKQCRPFNPVIYNREFLPAFSRPMADWPEEDRANPVGLFMLSPVDQHVPIFMPGMSEYRAALASRQMPMTMIVGQCDCACLDMSQPPAWSDTPGVESEFSQLTGDGSWVVASQVERGSHCGYLTDKSPLCSVADLPSQCKRCPGVDVYKPMGAETVFTTELLRRFISLYPDGQGFPGSFSDWIQSDCIVWLDKESPDGVVKLVEIEPDSYIDNVPPQNL
;
A
#
# COMPACT_ATOMS: atom_id res chain seq x y z
N MET A 1 -1.43 23.41 7.97
CA MET A 1 -2.71 23.71 8.66
C MET A 1 -2.69 23.05 10.04
N LYS A 2 -3.60 23.36 10.98
CA LYS A 2 -3.76 22.51 12.17
C LYS A 2 -4.44 21.20 11.73
N PRO A 3 -4.07 20.03 12.27
CA PRO A 3 -4.70 18.76 11.88
C PRO A 3 -6.19 18.78 12.21
N ILE A 4 -6.99 18.09 11.38
CA ILE A 4 -8.41 17.87 11.67
C ILE A 4 -8.48 16.78 12.75
N ARG A 5 -9.02 17.09 13.92
CA ARG A 5 -9.17 16.13 15.01
C ARG A 5 -10.54 15.45 14.93
N ILE A 6 -10.54 14.12 14.92
CA ILE A 6 -11.72 13.27 15.02
C ILE A 6 -11.47 12.37 16.24
N ASP A 7 -12.18 12.65 17.34
CA ASP A 7 -11.95 12.02 18.64
C ASP A 7 -10.48 12.07 19.10
N ASP A 8 -9.84 10.92 19.31
CA ASP A 8 -8.45 10.82 19.73
C ASP A 8 -7.48 10.60 18.56
N TYR A 9 -7.94 10.87 17.33
CA TYR A 9 -7.14 10.82 16.11
C TYR A 9 -7.10 12.17 15.40
N CYS A 10 -6.02 12.36 14.65
CA CYS A 10 -5.75 13.54 13.85
C CYS A 10 -5.59 13.14 12.38
N PHE A 11 -6.03 14.00 11.48
CA PHE A 11 -5.83 13.89 10.04
C PHE A 11 -4.95 15.04 9.53
N ASP A 12 -3.98 14.71 8.69
CA ASP A 12 -3.17 15.67 7.95
C ASP A 12 -2.96 15.23 6.49
N ARG A 13 -2.56 16.19 5.66
CA ARG A 13 -2.29 15.97 4.24
C ARG A 13 -1.00 16.67 3.84
N ILE A 14 -0.04 15.90 3.36
CA ILE A 14 1.34 16.33 3.09
C ILE A 14 1.61 16.25 1.58
N HIS A 15 2.30 17.26 1.04
CA HIS A 15 2.67 17.31 -0.37
C HIS A 15 4.19 17.33 -0.53
N LEU A 16 4.73 16.38 -1.30
CA LEU A 16 6.17 16.19 -1.47
C LEU A 16 6.52 15.97 -2.94
N TRP A 17 7.80 16.17 -3.26
CA TRP A 17 8.38 15.63 -4.48
C TRP A 17 9.35 14.49 -4.14
N LEU A 18 9.34 13.45 -4.96
CA LEU A 18 10.26 12.32 -4.90
C LEU A 18 11.14 12.34 -6.15
N GLN A 19 12.46 12.29 -5.95
CA GLN A 19 13.39 11.88 -6.99
C GLN A 19 13.82 10.45 -6.69
N TYR A 20 13.63 9.51 -7.63
CA TYR A 20 13.89 8.07 -7.37
C TYR A 20 15.34 7.74 -7.10
N ASP A 21 16.27 8.49 -7.68
CA ASP A 21 17.70 8.35 -7.51
C ASP A 21 18.35 9.72 -7.73
N PRO A 22 19.33 10.14 -6.91
CA PRO A 22 19.95 11.47 -7.02
C PRO A 22 20.59 11.74 -8.39
N PHE A 23 20.93 10.70 -9.15
CA PHE A 23 21.54 10.82 -10.48
C PHE A 23 20.52 10.81 -11.63
N VAL A 24 19.23 10.60 -11.34
CA VAL A 24 18.15 10.58 -12.35
C VAL A 24 17.25 11.79 -12.13
N PRO A 25 17.27 12.82 -13.00
CA PRO A 25 16.56 14.09 -12.78
C PRO A 25 15.05 13.98 -13.09
N GLU A 26 14.40 12.94 -12.57
CA GLU A 26 12.98 12.66 -12.70
C GLU A 26 12.32 12.86 -11.33
N PHE A 27 11.31 13.74 -11.28
CA PHE A 27 10.61 14.09 -10.06
C PHE A 27 9.14 13.73 -10.15
N ILE A 28 8.63 13.06 -9.13
CA ILE A 28 7.23 12.69 -8.99
C ILE A 28 6.62 13.48 -7.84
N GLU A 29 5.46 14.10 -8.06
CA GLU A 29 4.69 14.68 -6.96
C GLU A 29 3.95 13.58 -6.22
N MET A 30 4.09 13.55 -4.90
CA MET A 30 3.40 12.64 -4.00
C MET A 30 2.50 13.43 -3.05
N VAL A 31 1.34 12.85 -2.75
CA VAL A 31 0.43 13.30 -1.70
C VAL A 31 0.24 12.19 -0.71
N ILE A 32 0.37 12.51 0.57
CA ILE A 32 0.19 11.58 1.68
C ILE A 32 -0.94 12.09 2.56
N GLU A 33 -2.03 11.33 2.66
CA GLU A 33 -3.10 11.57 3.63
C GLU A 33 -2.87 10.65 4.83
N VAL A 34 -2.83 11.18 6.05
CA VAL A 34 -2.42 10.41 7.23
C VAL A 34 -3.37 10.62 8.41
N PHE A 35 -3.85 9.51 8.96
CA PHE A 35 -4.59 9.42 10.21
C PHE A 35 -3.65 8.89 11.30
N TYR A 36 -3.50 9.64 12.39
CA TYR A 36 -2.56 9.29 13.46
C TYR A 36 -3.12 9.63 14.85
N PRO A 37 -2.68 8.94 15.92
CA PRO A 37 -3.12 9.23 17.28
C PRO A 37 -2.81 10.66 17.72
N ALA A 38 -3.76 11.33 18.36
CA ALA A 38 -3.60 12.69 18.87
C ALA A 38 -2.48 12.81 19.93
N ASN A 39 -2.15 11.71 20.61
CA ASN A 39 -1.04 11.62 21.55
C ASN A 39 0.34 11.46 20.89
N ARG A 40 0.39 11.32 19.54
CA ARG A 40 1.60 11.14 18.72
C ARG A 40 2.45 9.94 19.12
N LYS A 41 1.80 8.82 19.46
CA LYS A 41 2.46 7.56 19.84
C LYS A 41 1.96 6.38 19.02
N ALA A 42 2.01 6.49 17.70
CA ALA A 42 1.61 5.41 16.80
C ALA A 42 2.54 4.19 16.94
N ASN A 43 1.97 3.04 17.29
CA ASN A 43 2.69 1.78 17.50
C ASN A 43 3.18 1.13 16.20
N GLY A 44 2.62 1.52 15.07
CA GLY A 44 2.94 1.06 13.73
C GLY A 44 2.13 1.85 12.69
N LEU A 45 2.39 1.60 11.41
CA LEU A 45 1.74 2.27 10.28
C LEU A 45 1.10 1.25 9.34
N VAL A 46 -0.16 1.43 9.00
CA VAL A 46 -0.75 0.81 7.80
C VAL A 46 -0.56 1.78 6.64
N MET A 47 0.27 1.42 5.68
CA MET A 47 0.53 2.21 4.49
C MET A 47 -0.28 1.66 3.32
N PHE A 48 -1.41 2.32 3.03
CA PHE A 48 -2.32 1.91 1.98
C PHE A 48 -1.95 2.57 0.63
N ASN A 49 -1.65 1.75 -0.36
CA ASN A 49 -1.39 2.20 -1.72
C ASN A 49 -2.70 2.35 -2.48
N HIS A 50 -3.01 3.59 -2.87
CA HIS A 50 -4.10 3.87 -3.79
C HIS A 50 -3.57 3.87 -5.22
N GLY A 51 -3.57 2.70 -5.85
CA GLY A 51 -2.85 2.43 -7.08
C GLY A 51 -3.36 3.10 -8.37
N PHE A 52 -4.06 4.23 -8.31
CA PHE A 52 -4.38 4.99 -9.53
C PHE A 52 -3.31 6.05 -9.80
N LEU A 53 -2.65 5.89 -10.94
CA LEU A 53 -1.91 6.93 -11.60
C LEU A 53 -2.90 8.06 -11.95
N ILE A 54 -2.71 9.23 -11.36
CA ILE A 54 -3.47 10.41 -11.79
C ILE A 54 -2.95 10.79 -13.17
N GLY A 55 -3.78 10.50 -14.18
CA GLY A 55 -3.50 10.73 -15.59
C GLY A 55 -3.09 12.16 -15.94
N ASN A 56 -2.64 12.28 -17.18
CA ASN A 56 -1.95 13.44 -17.75
C ASN A 56 -2.56 14.80 -17.46
N ASP A 57 -1.70 15.71 -17.03
CA ASP A 57 -1.85 17.12 -17.31
C ASP A 57 -0.80 17.55 -18.35
N LEU A 58 -1.16 17.60 -19.63
CA LEU A 58 -0.27 18.08 -20.71
C LEU A 58 0.15 19.55 -20.54
N LEU A 59 -0.52 20.27 -19.64
CA LEU A 59 -0.16 21.60 -19.19
C LEU A 59 0.59 21.56 -17.86
N TRP A 60 1.17 20.42 -17.43
CA TRP A 60 1.84 20.22 -16.14
C TRP A 60 2.90 21.28 -15.84
N TYR A 61 3.93 21.44 -16.68
CA TYR A 61 4.95 22.48 -16.49
C TYR A 61 4.32 23.89 -16.49
N PRO A 62 3.45 24.25 -17.45
CA PRO A 62 2.74 25.54 -17.45
C PRO A 62 1.83 25.80 -16.23
N LYS A 63 1.08 24.81 -15.74
CA LYS A 63 0.19 24.89 -14.58
C LYS A 63 0.96 24.86 -13.27
N LYS A 64 2.10 24.18 -13.21
CA LYS A 64 3.06 24.29 -12.10
C LYS A 64 3.59 25.72 -12.02
N ILE A 65 4.04 26.30 -13.14
CA ILE A 65 4.49 27.69 -13.20
C ILE A 65 3.35 28.67 -12.87
N ALA A 66 2.14 28.45 -13.38
CA ALA A 66 0.98 29.31 -13.12
C ALA A 66 0.44 29.17 -11.69
N GLY A 67 0.35 27.95 -11.15
CA GLY A 67 -0.06 27.67 -9.77
C GLY A 67 0.95 28.19 -8.75
N MET A 68 2.24 28.15 -9.07
CA MET A 68 3.31 28.81 -8.29
C MET A 68 3.16 30.35 -8.26
N LEU A 69 2.47 30.96 -9.23
CA LEU A 69 2.21 32.41 -9.28
C LEU A 69 0.85 32.81 -8.69
N LEU A 70 -0.09 31.87 -8.60
CA LEU A 70 -1.50 32.13 -8.25
C LEU A 70 -1.94 31.52 -6.91
N ASP A 71 -1.06 30.77 -6.23
CA ASP A 71 -1.32 30.10 -4.95
C ASP A 71 -2.55 29.18 -4.95
N ASP A 72 -2.93 28.70 -6.15
CA ASP A 72 -4.15 27.94 -6.36
C ASP A 72 -3.86 26.74 -7.28
N ASN A 73 -3.72 25.57 -6.65
CA ASN A 73 -4.22 24.26 -7.07
C ASN A 73 -3.56 23.14 -6.24
N PRO A 74 -4.30 22.40 -5.39
CA PRO A 74 -3.93 21.02 -5.16
C PRO A 74 -4.18 20.27 -6.47
N LEU A 75 -3.11 19.83 -7.13
CA LEU A 75 -3.17 19.02 -8.37
C LEU A 75 -3.89 17.67 -8.14
N PHE A 76 -4.26 17.37 -6.90
CA PHE A 76 -4.93 16.16 -6.46
C PHE A 76 -6.30 16.52 -5.86
N GLY A 77 -7.35 16.45 -6.68
CA GLY A 77 -8.74 16.38 -6.20
C GLY A 77 -9.15 14.98 -5.74
N ILE A 78 -8.27 13.98 -5.91
CA ILE A 78 -8.50 12.60 -5.48
C ILE A 78 -8.01 12.46 -4.04
N ASN A 79 -8.94 12.13 -3.15
CA ASN A 79 -8.67 11.82 -1.76
C ASN A 79 -8.77 10.30 -1.63
N PRO A 80 -7.66 9.56 -1.80
CA PRO A 80 -7.66 8.10 -1.72
C PRO A 80 -8.27 7.58 -0.43
N SER A 81 -8.10 8.33 0.67
CA SER A 81 -8.74 8.04 1.95
C SER A 81 -10.25 7.87 1.83
N ALA A 82 -10.95 8.57 0.94
CA ALA A 82 -12.41 8.42 0.78
C ALA A 82 -12.84 6.97 0.48
N TYR A 83 -12.05 6.23 -0.29
CA TYR A 83 -12.41 4.91 -0.80
C TYR A 83 -11.86 3.73 0.02
N TYR A 84 -10.91 3.98 0.94
CA TYR A 84 -10.19 2.95 1.68
C TYR A 84 -10.03 3.27 3.17
N ASN A 85 -10.90 4.11 3.72
CA ASN A 85 -10.78 4.56 5.11
C ASN A 85 -11.20 3.45 6.10
N TYR A 86 -10.28 2.55 6.41
CA TYR A 86 -10.44 1.54 7.46
C TYR A 86 -9.91 2.05 8.82
N SER A 87 -9.96 3.37 9.07
CA SER A 87 -9.36 3.96 10.28
C SER A 87 -9.95 3.43 11.59
N GLU A 88 -11.14 2.84 11.59
CA GLU A 88 -11.67 2.15 12.77
C GLU A 88 -10.79 0.96 13.20
N ALA A 89 -10.13 0.29 12.25
CA ALA A 89 -9.28 -0.86 12.51
C ALA A 89 -7.96 -0.52 13.26
N ILE A 90 -7.48 0.73 13.15
CA ILE A 90 -6.18 1.14 13.72
C ILE A 90 -6.30 1.67 15.17
N VAL A 91 -7.51 2.02 15.62
CA VAL A 91 -7.73 2.75 16.88
C VAL A 91 -7.31 1.92 18.10
N GLU A 92 -7.75 0.66 18.19
CA GLU A 92 -7.58 -0.18 19.39
C GLU A 92 -6.11 -0.44 19.73
N LYS A 93 -5.25 -0.51 18.71
CA LYS A 93 -3.82 -0.77 18.85
C LYS A 93 -2.98 0.51 18.79
N ASN A 94 -3.62 1.67 18.70
CA ASN A 94 -2.98 2.97 18.56
C ASN A 94 -2.02 3.02 17.35
N TRP A 95 -2.44 2.44 16.21
CA TRP A 95 -1.68 2.49 14.94
C TRP A 95 -2.05 3.75 14.16
N ALA A 96 -1.21 4.12 13.19
CA ALA A 96 -1.52 5.12 12.18
C ALA A 96 -1.92 4.45 10.86
N MET A 97 -2.65 5.17 10.01
CA MET A 97 -2.96 4.76 8.64
C MET A 97 -2.65 5.91 7.69
N ALA A 98 -1.94 5.63 6.60
CA ALA A 98 -1.65 6.61 5.58
C ALA A 98 -2.00 6.09 4.19
N PHE A 99 -2.35 7.02 3.32
CA PHE A 99 -2.68 6.78 1.92
C PHE A 99 -1.76 7.62 1.05
N VAL A 100 -1.11 6.99 0.08
CA VAL A 100 -0.26 7.71 -0.88
C VAL A 100 -0.89 7.74 -2.26
N SER A 101 -0.72 8.86 -2.94
CA SER A 101 -0.98 9.02 -4.36
C SER A 101 0.18 9.73 -5.01
N ALA A 102 0.52 9.33 -6.23
CA ALA A 102 1.62 9.88 -6.99
C ALA A 102 1.19 10.23 -8.42
N SER A 103 1.73 11.31 -8.97
CA SER A 103 1.45 11.73 -10.35
C SER A 103 2.62 11.36 -11.26
N HIS A 104 2.37 10.53 -12.27
CA HIS A 104 3.36 10.21 -13.30
C HIS A 104 2.90 10.74 -14.65
N ALA A 105 3.86 11.03 -15.53
CA ALA A 105 3.57 11.35 -16.91
C ALA A 105 3.11 10.09 -17.66
N GLN A 106 1.86 10.08 -18.11
CA GLN A 106 1.37 9.09 -19.06
C GLN A 106 1.77 9.56 -20.46
N VAL A 107 2.21 8.65 -21.32
CA VAL A 107 2.53 9.01 -22.70
C VAL A 107 1.25 8.79 -23.50
N ASP A 108 0.70 9.83 -24.14
CA ASP A 108 -0.63 9.76 -24.81
C ASP A 108 -0.75 8.66 -25.87
N TRP A 109 0.37 8.21 -26.46
CA TRP A 109 0.42 7.12 -27.43
C TRP A 109 0.71 5.74 -26.80
N MET A 110 1.01 5.69 -25.50
CA MET A 110 1.08 4.48 -24.67
C MET A 110 0.22 4.64 -23.40
N PRO A 111 -1.10 4.85 -23.53
CA PRO A 111 -1.98 5.01 -22.37
C PRO A 111 -1.97 3.78 -21.43
N TRP A 112 -1.45 2.64 -21.89
CA TRP A 112 -1.28 1.38 -21.18
C TRP A 112 0.07 1.22 -20.45
N THR A 113 0.84 2.28 -20.20
CA THR A 113 1.99 2.20 -19.25
C THR A 113 1.56 2.31 -17.79
N ASP A 114 0.27 2.59 -17.56
CA ASP A 114 -0.41 2.49 -16.28
C ASP A 114 -1.12 1.15 -16.17
N ILE A 115 -0.41 0.19 -15.60
CA ILE A 115 -0.96 -1.11 -15.31
C ILE A 115 -0.26 -1.64 -14.04
N GLY A 116 -0.97 -2.30 -13.13
CA GLY A 116 -0.48 -2.64 -11.78
C GLY A 116 0.85 -3.41 -11.68
N GLY A 117 1.42 -3.83 -12.81
CA GLY A 117 2.81 -4.26 -12.96
C GLY A 117 3.87 -3.16 -12.96
N ASN A 118 3.56 -1.90 -12.66
CA ASN A 118 4.55 -0.84 -12.52
C ASN A 118 5.07 -0.73 -11.06
N PRO A 119 6.27 -1.24 -10.75
CA PRO A 119 6.76 -1.26 -9.36
C PRO A 119 7.10 0.13 -8.80
N ARG A 120 7.16 1.17 -9.65
CA ARG A 120 7.46 2.54 -9.23
C ARG A 120 6.44 3.06 -8.21
N VAL A 121 5.16 2.72 -8.36
CA VAL A 121 4.12 3.12 -7.41
C VAL A 121 4.28 2.45 -6.04
N GLY A 122 4.76 1.20 -6.01
CA GLY A 122 5.14 0.52 -4.77
C GLY A 122 6.38 1.14 -4.12
N GLN A 123 7.38 1.52 -4.91
CA GLN A 123 8.58 2.22 -4.45
C GLN A 123 8.27 3.59 -3.83
N GLU A 124 7.33 4.34 -4.40
CA GLU A 124 6.81 5.60 -3.84
C GLU A 124 6.14 5.37 -2.50
N THR A 125 5.36 4.30 -2.39
CA THR A 125 4.69 3.92 -1.14
C THR A 125 5.68 3.60 -0.03
N TYR A 126 6.74 2.86 -0.35
CA TYR A 126 7.83 2.60 0.58
C TYR A 126 8.54 3.90 1.00
N ALA A 127 8.81 4.79 0.05
CA ALA A 127 9.49 6.05 0.32
C ALA A 127 8.65 6.98 1.20
N ALA A 128 7.34 7.06 0.94
CA ALA A 128 6.38 7.82 1.74
C ALA A 128 6.25 7.28 3.17
N ALA A 129 6.21 5.96 3.36
CA ALA A 129 6.21 5.37 4.70
C ALA A 129 7.50 5.71 5.48
N SER A 130 8.66 5.58 4.82
CA SER A 130 9.95 5.92 5.43
C SER A 130 10.05 7.41 5.78
N TYR A 131 9.46 8.29 4.95
CA TYR A 131 9.35 9.71 5.23
C TYR A 131 8.54 9.99 6.51
N LEU A 132 7.36 9.37 6.66
CA LEU A 132 6.52 9.54 7.85
C LEU A 132 7.22 9.03 9.12
N ILE A 133 8.03 7.98 9.02
CA ILE A 133 8.81 7.45 10.15
C ILE A 133 9.90 8.45 10.55
N ARG A 134 10.73 8.90 9.60
CA ARG A 134 11.88 9.76 9.89
C ARG A 134 11.48 11.18 10.26
N TYR A 135 10.58 11.78 9.49
CA TYR A 135 10.24 13.20 9.56
C TYR A 135 8.87 13.47 10.18
N GLY A 136 8.01 12.46 10.28
CA GLY A 136 6.65 12.66 10.78
C GLY A 136 5.82 13.52 9.84
N LEU A 137 5.06 14.45 10.40
CA LEU A 137 4.06 15.25 9.68
C LEU A 137 4.61 16.57 9.12
N THR A 138 5.94 16.70 8.99
CA THR A 138 6.57 18.01 8.69
C THR A 138 7.18 18.10 7.31
N GLU A 139 6.87 19.19 6.62
CA GLU A 139 7.53 19.59 5.37
C GLU A 139 8.93 20.21 5.61
N PHE A 140 9.38 20.33 6.87
CA PHE A 140 10.66 20.95 7.26
C PHE A 140 11.78 19.95 7.57
N PHE A 141 11.98 18.94 6.72
CA PHE A 141 12.99 17.89 6.94
C PHE A 141 14.44 18.44 7.07
N TRP A 142 14.76 19.61 6.52
CA TRP A 142 16.06 20.27 6.71
C TRP A 142 16.34 20.63 8.18
N LEU A 143 15.31 20.82 9.00
CA LEU A 143 15.48 20.97 10.45
C LEU A 143 15.96 19.66 11.06
N ALA A 144 15.30 18.55 10.77
CA ALA A 144 15.71 17.23 11.26
C ALA A 144 17.16 16.88 10.82
N GLU A 145 17.53 17.20 9.58
CA GLU A 145 18.87 16.95 9.05
C GLU A 145 19.93 17.98 9.50
N ALA A 146 19.52 19.15 9.98
CA ALA A 146 20.43 20.16 10.53
C ALA A 146 21.09 19.71 11.85
N LYS A 147 20.63 18.63 12.50
CA LYS A 147 21.34 18.03 13.63
C LYS A 147 22.72 17.52 13.18
N GLY A 148 23.75 18.34 13.39
CA GLY A 148 25.13 18.06 12.96
C GLY A 148 25.66 19.01 11.88
N HIS A 149 24.80 19.85 11.29
CA HIS A 149 25.20 21.01 10.48
C HIS A 149 24.94 22.26 11.31
N ASN A 150 25.92 23.17 11.37
CA ASN A 150 25.91 24.33 12.28
C ASN A 150 24.85 25.38 11.85
N SER A 151 23.58 25.05 11.96
CA SER A 151 22.43 25.81 11.48
C SER A 151 21.77 26.50 12.66
N LYS A 152 21.75 27.84 12.62
CA LYS A 152 21.09 28.70 13.62
C LYS A 152 19.56 28.54 13.64
N SER A 153 19.02 27.75 12.71
CA SER A 153 17.60 27.64 12.44
C SER A 153 17.02 26.31 12.90
N PHE A 154 17.82 25.38 13.44
CA PHE A 154 17.33 24.11 13.97
C PHE A 154 16.48 24.33 15.23
N ASP A 155 15.20 23.97 15.14
CA ASP A 155 14.30 23.86 16.29
C ASP A 155 14.06 22.36 16.60
N ALA A 156 14.79 21.87 17.60
CA ALA A 156 14.67 20.48 18.06
C ALA A 156 13.28 20.12 18.55
N LYS A 157 12.54 21.08 19.10
CA LYS A 157 11.19 20.88 19.59
C LYS A 157 10.23 20.73 18.42
N LEU A 158 10.34 21.59 17.40
CA LEU A 158 9.51 21.49 16.20
C LEU A 158 9.72 20.15 15.47
N ALA A 159 10.98 19.70 15.35
CA ALA A 159 11.31 18.41 14.75
C ALA A 159 10.75 17.23 15.58
N SER A 160 10.88 17.28 16.91
CA SER A 160 10.31 16.26 17.80
C SER A 160 8.78 16.27 17.82
N ASP A 161 8.16 17.44 17.72
CA ASP A 161 6.70 17.60 17.70
C ASP A 161 6.10 17.05 16.39
N ALA A 162 6.87 17.01 15.30
CA ALA A 162 6.40 16.44 14.05
C ALA A 162 6.33 14.90 14.07
N GLN A 163 7.19 14.25 14.86
CA GLN A 163 7.23 12.80 14.98
C GLN A 163 5.99 12.29 15.73
N PHE A 164 5.41 11.22 15.20
CA PHE A 164 4.24 10.58 15.80
C PHE A 164 4.36 9.06 15.89
N MET A 165 5.40 8.47 15.29
CA MET A 165 5.66 7.04 15.28
C MET A 165 6.62 6.67 16.41
N VAL A 166 6.33 5.59 17.14
CA VAL A 166 7.25 5.02 18.17
C VAL A 166 8.00 3.78 17.67
N SER A 167 7.68 3.31 16.47
CA SER A 167 8.35 2.22 15.76
C SER A 167 8.44 2.57 14.27
N ASN A 168 9.24 1.81 13.53
CA ASN A 168 9.30 1.89 12.07
C ASN A 168 8.52 0.75 11.39
N ASN A 169 7.67 0.03 12.13
CA ASN A 169 6.93 -1.13 11.60
C ASN A 169 5.79 -0.67 10.69
N VAL A 170 5.75 -1.25 9.48
CA VAL A 170 4.76 -0.92 8.46
C VAL A 170 4.08 -2.18 7.94
N ILE A 171 2.76 -2.18 7.94
CA ILE A 171 1.94 -3.09 7.14
C ILE A 171 1.67 -2.38 5.82
N PHE A 172 2.16 -2.94 4.71
CA PHE A 172 1.80 -2.42 3.40
C PHE A 172 0.48 -3.03 2.97
N ALA A 173 -0.45 -2.20 2.54
CA ALA A 173 -1.78 -2.61 2.15
C ALA A 173 -2.16 -2.00 0.82
N GLY A 174 -3.09 -2.63 0.10
CA GLY A 174 -3.60 -2.06 -1.14
C GLY A 174 -4.76 -2.83 -1.73
N HIS A 175 -5.47 -2.17 -2.62
CA HIS A 175 -6.58 -2.73 -3.37
C HIS A 175 -6.35 -2.60 -4.88
N SER A 176 -6.80 -3.58 -5.67
CA SER A 176 -6.66 -3.56 -7.13
C SER A 176 -5.17 -3.47 -7.53
N VAL A 177 -4.84 -2.63 -8.48
CA VAL A 177 -3.46 -2.26 -8.84
C VAL A 177 -2.63 -1.81 -7.62
N GLY A 178 -3.24 -1.16 -6.62
CA GLY A 178 -2.58 -0.80 -5.37
C GLY A 178 -2.20 -2.03 -4.52
N GLY A 179 -2.96 -3.12 -4.60
CA GLY A 179 -2.64 -4.40 -3.97
C GLY A 179 -1.41 -5.05 -4.58
N ALA A 180 -1.26 -4.98 -5.91
CA ALA A 180 -0.04 -5.40 -6.58
C ALA A 180 1.16 -4.53 -6.16
N HIS A 181 1.02 -3.20 -6.22
CA HIS A 181 2.09 -2.28 -5.81
C HIS A 181 2.52 -2.43 -4.34
N ALA A 182 1.60 -2.78 -3.43
CA ALA A 182 1.91 -3.07 -2.04
C ALA A 182 2.93 -4.23 -1.90
N GLN A 183 2.93 -5.20 -2.84
CA GLN A 183 3.93 -6.28 -2.89
C GLN A 183 5.34 -5.70 -3.09
N ALA A 184 5.54 -4.75 -4.00
CA ALA A 184 6.84 -4.10 -4.18
C ALA A 184 7.27 -3.35 -2.93
N ALA A 185 6.36 -2.59 -2.31
CA ALA A 185 6.66 -1.83 -1.09
C ALA A 185 7.08 -2.75 0.07
N ALA A 186 6.39 -3.88 0.22
CA ALA A 186 6.64 -4.86 1.27
C ALA A 186 8.01 -5.57 1.17
N CYS A 187 8.69 -5.49 0.02
CA CYS A 187 10.05 -6.04 -0.13
C CYS A 187 11.09 -5.34 0.76
N GLY A 188 10.89 -4.07 1.10
CA GLY A 188 11.87 -3.27 1.85
C GLY A 188 12.97 -2.65 1.00
N PHE A 189 13.70 -1.69 1.58
CA PHE A 189 14.65 -0.84 0.84
C PHE A 189 15.72 -1.60 0.06
N ASP A 190 16.44 -2.52 0.72
CA ASP A 190 17.59 -3.20 0.12
C ASP A 190 17.18 -4.05 -1.08
N THR A 191 16.04 -4.75 -0.97
CA THR A 191 15.47 -5.54 -2.06
C THR A 191 14.97 -4.64 -3.20
N LEU A 192 14.27 -3.54 -2.89
CA LEU A 192 13.84 -2.55 -3.90
C LEU A 192 15.04 -1.99 -4.67
N GLN A 193 16.13 -1.65 -3.97
CA GLN A 193 17.37 -1.17 -4.59
C GLN A 193 18.04 -2.25 -5.44
N GLN A 194 18.11 -3.49 -4.95
CA GLN A 194 18.71 -4.60 -5.67
C GLN A 194 17.97 -4.93 -6.96
N ILE A 195 16.64 -5.08 -6.91
CA ILE A 195 15.80 -5.32 -8.09
C ILE A 195 15.89 -4.13 -9.04
N GLY A 196 15.79 -2.90 -8.52
CA GLY A 196 15.91 -1.68 -9.31
C GLY A 196 17.21 -1.61 -10.10
N ARG A 197 18.35 -1.98 -9.50
CA ARG A 197 19.65 -2.05 -10.20
C ARG A 197 19.65 -3.09 -11.32
N LYS A 198 19.10 -4.29 -11.08
CA LYS A 198 19.00 -5.36 -12.10
C LYS A 198 18.14 -4.94 -13.28
N GLN A 199 17.07 -4.19 -13.02
CA GLN A 199 16.11 -3.74 -14.03
C GLN A 199 16.46 -2.38 -14.66
N CYS A 200 17.65 -1.82 -14.37
CA CYS A 200 18.05 -0.47 -14.81
C CYS A 200 17.06 0.64 -14.39
N ARG A 201 16.37 0.45 -13.27
CA ARG A 201 15.44 1.37 -12.63
C ARG A 201 15.91 1.63 -11.19
N PRO A 202 17.01 2.39 -10.99
CA PRO A 202 17.59 2.56 -9.67
C PRO A 202 16.59 3.15 -8.66
N PHE A 203 16.81 2.81 -7.39
CA PHE A 203 16.00 3.26 -6.26
C PHE A 203 16.92 3.63 -5.08
N ASN A 204 17.06 4.93 -4.88
CA ASN A 204 17.73 5.56 -3.75
C ASN A 204 17.13 6.96 -3.57
N PRO A 205 15.88 7.05 -3.09
CA PRO A 205 15.10 8.25 -3.23
C PRO A 205 15.63 9.43 -2.44
N VAL A 206 15.41 10.63 -3.00
CA VAL A 206 15.59 11.93 -2.36
C VAL A 206 14.23 12.61 -2.32
N ILE A 207 13.84 13.12 -1.15
CA ILE A 207 12.54 13.76 -0.93
C ILE A 207 12.73 15.25 -0.82
N TYR A 208 11.84 16.00 -1.47
CA TYR A 208 11.84 17.46 -1.50
C TYR A 208 10.50 18.00 -1.01
N ASN A 209 10.52 19.17 -0.39
CA ASN A 209 9.29 19.91 -0.09
C ASN A 209 8.79 20.59 -1.37
N ARG A 210 7.54 21.04 -1.34
CA ARG A 210 6.88 21.69 -2.49
C ARG A 210 7.27 23.17 -2.67
N GLU A 211 8.21 23.70 -1.88
CA GLU A 211 8.58 25.12 -1.84
C GLU A 211 9.54 25.55 -2.97
N PHE A 212 9.69 26.88 -3.16
CA PHE A 212 10.44 27.51 -4.26
C PHE A 212 11.95 27.23 -4.28
N LEU A 213 12.59 27.16 -3.10
CA LEU A 213 13.96 26.66 -2.95
C LEU A 213 13.84 25.33 -2.22
N PRO A 214 13.64 24.21 -2.95
CA PRO A 214 13.22 22.99 -2.32
C PRO A 214 14.35 22.50 -1.43
N ALA A 215 14.07 22.49 -0.13
CA ALA A 215 14.89 21.71 0.77
C ALA A 215 14.82 20.25 0.30
N PHE A 216 15.86 19.47 0.55
CA PHE A 216 15.86 18.05 0.25
C PHE A 216 16.40 17.23 1.41
N SER A 217 15.98 15.96 1.48
CA SER A 217 16.59 14.97 2.35
C SER A 217 17.92 14.49 1.79
N ARG A 218 18.78 13.89 2.62
CA ARG A 218 19.83 13.00 2.09
C ARG A 218 19.21 11.82 1.33
N PRO A 219 19.94 11.19 0.40
CA PRO A 219 19.50 9.94 -0.21
C PRO A 219 19.17 8.88 0.86
N MET A 220 18.13 8.10 0.62
CA MET A 220 17.65 7.11 1.60
C MET A 220 18.66 6.03 1.97
N ALA A 221 19.64 5.73 1.10
CA ALA A 221 20.76 4.84 1.43
C ALA A 221 21.63 5.36 2.59
N ASP A 222 21.63 6.67 2.84
CA ASP A 222 22.37 7.29 3.95
C ASP A 222 21.53 7.36 5.23
N TRP A 223 20.31 6.83 5.22
CA TRP A 223 19.43 6.83 6.38
C TRP A 223 19.71 5.60 7.25
N PRO A 224 19.72 5.76 8.59
CA PRO A 224 19.69 4.63 9.51
C PRO A 224 18.53 3.66 9.23
N GLU A 225 18.65 2.40 9.62
CA GLU A 225 17.60 1.39 9.39
C GLU A 225 16.33 1.70 10.18
N GLU A 226 16.49 2.19 11.41
CA GLU A 226 15.42 2.64 12.29
C GLU A 226 14.61 3.82 11.73
N ASP A 227 15.18 4.58 10.79
CA ASP A 227 14.51 5.69 10.11
C ASP A 227 13.79 5.25 8.81
N ARG A 228 14.03 4.02 8.36
CA ARG A 228 13.44 3.45 7.15
C ARG A 228 12.26 2.56 7.53
N ALA A 229 11.25 2.48 6.66
CA ALA A 229 10.13 1.58 6.86
C ALA A 229 10.61 0.13 7.00
N ASN A 230 10.18 -0.54 8.08
CA ASN A 230 10.38 -1.96 8.30
C ASN A 230 9.08 -2.69 7.93
N PRO A 231 8.99 -3.36 6.76
CA PRO A 231 7.82 -4.14 6.40
C PRO A 231 7.64 -5.32 7.37
N VAL A 232 6.52 -5.33 8.09
CA VAL A 232 6.14 -6.40 9.04
C VAL A 232 4.88 -7.16 8.64
N GLY A 233 4.17 -6.70 7.61
CA GLY A 233 3.00 -7.38 7.05
C GLY A 233 2.65 -6.88 5.65
N LEU A 234 1.89 -7.71 4.92
CA LEU A 234 1.33 -7.37 3.61
C LEU A 234 -0.14 -7.75 3.56
N PHE A 235 -1.00 -6.80 3.19
CA PHE A 235 -2.44 -6.98 3.09
C PHE A 235 -2.96 -6.61 1.69
N MET A 236 -3.38 -7.61 0.92
CA MET A 236 -3.76 -7.44 -0.48
C MET A 236 -5.26 -7.70 -0.65
N LEU A 237 -5.97 -6.72 -1.18
CA LEU A 237 -7.37 -6.82 -1.57
C LEU A 237 -7.47 -6.86 -3.09
N SER A 238 -7.92 -7.97 -3.66
CA SER A 238 -8.10 -8.16 -5.11
C SER A 238 -6.94 -7.57 -5.93
N PRO A 239 -5.68 -8.00 -5.70
CA PRO A 239 -4.53 -7.39 -6.37
C PRO A 239 -4.60 -7.57 -7.89
N VAL A 240 -4.19 -6.56 -8.65
CA VAL A 240 -4.21 -6.59 -10.12
C VAL A 240 -2.81 -6.26 -10.65
N ASP A 241 -2.01 -7.27 -10.96
CA ASP A 241 -0.81 -7.17 -11.79
C ASP A 241 -1.16 -7.37 -13.27
N GLN A 242 -1.55 -6.31 -13.94
CA GLN A 242 -1.58 -6.30 -15.39
C GLN A 242 -0.26 -5.65 -15.87
N HIS A 243 0.37 -6.16 -16.93
CA HIS A 243 1.60 -5.57 -17.49
C HIS A 243 1.74 -5.83 -18.99
N VAL A 244 2.54 -5.00 -19.68
CA VAL A 244 2.96 -5.27 -21.07
C VAL A 244 4.42 -5.74 -21.05
N PRO A 245 4.69 -7.04 -21.33
CA PRO A 245 6.00 -7.68 -21.10
C PRO A 245 7.22 -7.01 -21.76
N ILE A 246 7.02 -6.19 -22.79
CA ILE A 246 8.10 -5.52 -23.53
C ILE A 246 8.56 -4.21 -22.86
N PHE A 247 7.69 -3.55 -22.09
CA PHE A 247 7.95 -2.19 -21.58
C PHE A 247 8.03 -2.09 -20.05
N MET A 248 7.47 -3.06 -19.31
CA MET A 248 7.47 -3.07 -17.85
C MET A 248 7.84 -4.46 -17.31
N PRO A 249 8.75 -4.54 -16.34
CA PRO A 249 9.24 -5.82 -15.82
C PRO A 249 8.23 -6.59 -14.96
N GLY A 250 7.05 -6.01 -14.65
CA GLY A 250 6.01 -6.63 -13.84
C GLY A 250 6.37 -6.74 -12.35
N MET A 251 5.52 -7.42 -11.58
CA MET A 251 5.72 -7.62 -10.13
C MET A 251 6.43 -8.94 -9.76
N SER A 252 6.75 -9.78 -10.74
CA SER A 252 7.25 -11.15 -10.50
C SER A 252 8.54 -11.20 -9.67
N GLU A 253 9.53 -10.34 -9.94
CA GLU A 253 10.76 -10.28 -9.14
C GLU A 253 10.51 -9.86 -7.69
N TYR A 254 9.50 -9.03 -7.45
CA TYR A 254 9.11 -8.60 -6.10
C TYR A 254 8.38 -9.72 -5.37
N ARG A 255 7.46 -10.43 -6.04
CA ARG A 255 6.81 -11.63 -5.49
C ARG A 255 7.81 -12.73 -5.16
N ALA A 256 8.79 -12.97 -6.03
CA ALA A 256 9.87 -13.93 -5.76
C ALA A 256 10.69 -13.56 -4.50
N ALA A 257 10.94 -12.27 -4.26
CA ALA A 257 11.61 -11.84 -3.03
C ALA A 257 10.72 -12.07 -1.79
N LEU A 258 9.43 -11.73 -1.88
CA LEU A 258 8.45 -11.96 -0.81
C LEU A 258 8.23 -13.45 -0.52
N ALA A 259 8.34 -14.31 -1.52
CA ALA A 259 8.20 -15.76 -1.37
C ALA A 259 9.24 -16.39 -0.44
N SER A 260 10.32 -15.67 -0.14
CA SER A 260 11.35 -16.06 0.82
C SER A 260 11.25 -15.35 2.18
N ARG A 261 10.25 -14.48 2.37
CA ARG A 261 10.15 -13.59 3.53
C ARG A 261 9.21 -14.17 4.59
N GLN A 262 9.75 -14.36 5.79
CA GLN A 262 9.02 -14.80 6.98
C GLN A 262 8.24 -13.64 7.58
N MET A 263 7.06 -13.37 7.02
CA MET A 263 6.24 -12.23 7.38
C MET A 263 4.77 -12.56 7.11
N PRO A 264 3.82 -12.24 8.01
CA PRO A 264 2.40 -12.43 7.75
C PRO A 264 1.96 -11.73 6.46
N MET A 265 1.31 -12.47 5.56
CA MET A 265 0.74 -11.92 4.33
C MET A 265 -0.66 -12.47 4.09
N THR A 266 -1.61 -11.62 3.75
CA THR A 266 -2.99 -12.02 3.45
C THR A 266 -3.43 -11.47 2.12
N MET A 267 -4.00 -12.34 1.27
CA MET A 267 -4.65 -11.99 0.01
C MET A 267 -6.13 -12.33 0.09
N ILE A 268 -7.01 -11.35 -0.13
CA ILE A 268 -8.45 -11.57 -0.23
C ILE A 268 -8.88 -11.25 -1.65
N VAL A 269 -9.60 -12.17 -2.30
CA VAL A 269 -10.12 -11.98 -3.67
C VAL A 269 -11.63 -12.21 -3.71
N GLY A 270 -12.33 -11.52 -4.60
CA GLY A 270 -13.76 -11.76 -4.82
C GLY A 270 -13.98 -12.90 -5.82
N GLN A 271 -14.86 -13.86 -5.54
CA GLN A 271 -15.18 -14.94 -6.48
C GLN A 271 -15.67 -14.43 -7.85
N CYS A 272 -16.34 -13.27 -7.84
CA CYS A 272 -16.90 -12.63 -9.02
C CYS A 272 -16.05 -11.47 -9.53
N ASP A 273 -14.78 -11.38 -9.10
CA ASP A 273 -13.86 -10.32 -9.51
C ASP A 273 -13.08 -10.72 -10.78
N CYS A 274 -13.52 -10.25 -11.94
CA CYS A 274 -12.81 -10.48 -13.20
C CYS A 274 -11.53 -9.63 -13.33
N ALA A 275 -11.40 -8.51 -12.62
CA ALA A 275 -10.23 -7.64 -12.76
C ALA A 275 -8.98 -8.34 -12.23
N CYS A 276 -9.06 -8.94 -11.03
CA CYS A 276 -7.93 -9.67 -10.46
C CYS A 276 -7.82 -11.12 -10.94
N LEU A 277 -8.93 -11.79 -11.28
CA LEU A 277 -8.90 -13.22 -11.61
C LEU A 277 -8.90 -13.55 -13.11
N ASP A 278 -9.29 -12.64 -14.00
CA ASP A 278 -9.30 -12.87 -15.47
C ASP A 278 -8.41 -11.88 -16.23
N MET A 279 -8.44 -10.61 -15.83
CA MET A 279 -7.72 -9.56 -16.55
C MET A 279 -6.28 -9.42 -16.08
N SER A 280 -5.99 -9.69 -14.80
CA SER A 280 -4.63 -9.73 -14.25
C SER A 280 -3.78 -10.80 -14.92
N GLN A 281 -2.50 -10.49 -15.13
CA GLN A 281 -1.53 -11.36 -15.80
C GLN A 281 -0.23 -11.41 -14.99
N PRO A 282 -0.05 -12.42 -14.13
CA PRO A 282 -0.94 -13.58 -13.90
C PRO A 282 -2.20 -13.23 -13.07
N PRO A 283 -3.24 -14.10 -13.05
CA PRO A 283 -4.39 -13.91 -12.18
C PRO A 283 -3.96 -13.87 -10.71
N ALA A 284 -4.66 -13.13 -9.85
CA ALA A 284 -4.32 -13.00 -8.43
C ALA A 284 -4.29 -14.37 -7.73
N TRP A 285 -5.28 -15.21 -8.00
CA TRP A 285 -5.41 -16.57 -7.47
C TRP A 285 -6.07 -17.49 -8.53
N SER A 286 -5.81 -18.79 -8.47
CA SER A 286 -6.44 -19.78 -9.33
C SER A 286 -6.64 -21.11 -8.59
N ASP A 287 -7.84 -21.68 -8.75
CA ASP A 287 -8.20 -23.04 -8.31
C ASP A 287 -7.71 -24.12 -9.27
N THR A 288 -7.17 -23.72 -10.43
CA THR A 288 -6.81 -24.64 -11.50
C THR A 288 -5.38 -25.11 -11.29
N PRO A 289 -5.14 -26.41 -11.02
CA PRO A 289 -3.80 -26.92 -10.76
C PRO A 289 -2.83 -26.62 -11.90
N GLY A 290 -1.66 -26.07 -11.55
CA GLY A 290 -0.59 -25.74 -12.50
C GLY A 290 -0.76 -24.41 -13.24
N VAL A 291 -1.82 -23.64 -12.97
CA VAL A 291 -1.91 -22.25 -13.42
C VAL A 291 -1.11 -21.37 -12.47
N GLU A 292 -0.13 -20.65 -13.02
CA GLU A 292 0.62 -19.66 -12.24
C GLU A 292 -0.26 -18.44 -11.94
N SER A 293 -0.31 -18.05 -10.66
CA SER A 293 -1.05 -16.92 -10.12
C SER A 293 -0.15 -15.99 -9.31
N GLU A 294 -0.65 -14.83 -8.91
CA GLU A 294 0.05 -13.97 -7.94
C GLU A 294 0.30 -14.68 -6.62
N PHE A 295 -0.71 -15.38 -6.12
CA PHE A 295 -0.59 -16.21 -4.94
C PHE A 295 0.48 -17.31 -5.10
N SER A 296 0.46 -18.08 -6.20
CA SER A 296 1.45 -19.16 -6.38
C SER A 296 2.89 -18.66 -6.55
N GLN A 297 3.08 -17.43 -7.04
CA GLN A 297 4.41 -16.80 -7.07
C GLN A 297 4.88 -16.33 -5.67
N LEU A 298 3.94 -16.14 -4.73
CA LEU A 298 4.23 -15.77 -3.35
C LEU A 298 4.47 -17.00 -2.46
N THR A 299 4.11 -18.23 -2.85
CA THR A 299 4.14 -19.44 -1.99
C THR A 299 5.50 -20.16 -1.94
N GLY A 300 6.61 -19.44 -1.74
CA GLY A 300 7.96 -20.03 -1.66
C GLY A 300 8.34 -20.59 -0.27
N ASP A 301 9.55 -21.14 -0.18
CA ASP A 301 10.07 -21.88 1.00
C ASP A 301 10.16 -21.09 2.32
N GLY A 302 9.89 -19.78 2.32
CA GLY A 302 9.87 -18.95 3.53
C GLY A 302 8.58 -18.15 3.72
N SER A 303 7.64 -18.28 2.79
CA SER A 303 6.46 -17.42 2.72
C SER A 303 5.39 -17.82 3.70
N TRP A 304 4.75 -16.82 4.31
CA TRP A 304 3.60 -17.02 5.19
C TRP A 304 2.31 -16.46 4.57
N VAL A 305 2.24 -16.46 3.23
CA VAL A 305 1.06 -15.99 2.52
C VAL A 305 -0.14 -16.92 2.72
N VAL A 306 -1.29 -16.32 2.99
CA VAL A 306 -2.59 -16.98 3.01
C VAL A 306 -3.49 -16.27 2.00
N ALA A 307 -4.25 -17.01 1.21
CA ALA A 307 -5.30 -16.48 0.36
C ALA A 307 -6.68 -16.93 0.83
N SER A 308 -7.70 -16.11 0.61
CA SER A 308 -9.10 -16.50 0.78
C SER A 308 -9.96 -15.83 -0.29
N GLN A 309 -11.07 -16.48 -0.63
CA GLN A 309 -11.99 -16.00 -1.66
C GLN A 309 -13.38 -15.72 -1.06
N VAL A 310 -13.88 -14.50 -1.27
CA VAL A 310 -15.22 -14.10 -0.82
C VAL A 310 -16.26 -14.59 -1.81
N GLU A 311 -17.23 -15.37 -1.32
CA GLU A 311 -18.36 -15.88 -2.12
C GLU A 311 -19.21 -14.70 -2.61
N ARG A 312 -19.53 -14.67 -3.91
CA ARG A 312 -20.21 -13.53 -4.56
C ARG A 312 -19.44 -12.19 -4.46
N GLY A 313 -18.17 -12.24 -4.06
CA GLY A 313 -17.37 -11.04 -3.87
C GLY A 313 -17.03 -10.34 -5.17
N SER A 314 -17.11 -9.01 -5.15
CA SER A 314 -16.88 -8.16 -6.32
C SER A 314 -15.50 -7.50 -6.25
N HIS A 315 -15.09 -6.83 -7.33
CA HIS A 315 -13.87 -6.02 -7.27
C HIS A 315 -14.03 -4.85 -6.29
N CYS A 316 -15.21 -4.24 -6.21
CA CYS A 316 -15.40 -2.99 -5.46
C CYS A 316 -16.04 -3.13 -4.09
N GLY A 317 -16.46 -4.32 -3.66
CA GLY A 317 -17.20 -4.44 -2.40
C GLY A 317 -16.37 -4.09 -1.16
N TYR A 318 -15.03 -4.13 -1.25
CA TYR A 318 -14.13 -3.67 -0.20
C TYR A 318 -14.20 -2.16 0.06
N LEU A 319 -14.59 -1.35 -0.94
CA LEU A 319 -14.47 0.11 -0.85
C LEU A 319 -15.36 0.73 0.22
N THR A 320 -14.82 1.73 0.94
CA THR A 320 -15.54 2.52 1.95
C THR A 320 -16.37 3.66 1.35
N ASP A 321 -16.30 3.87 0.04
CA ASP A 321 -17.16 4.78 -0.71
C ASP A 321 -17.27 4.33 -2.18
N LYS A 322 -18.27 4.81 -2.91
CA LYS A 322 -18.51 4.46 -4.31
C LYS A 322 -17.46 5.10 -5.21
N SER A 323 -16.68 4.28 -5.91
CA SER A 323 -15.80 4.73 -6.99
C SER A 323 -16.42 4.46 -8.37
N PRO A 324 -16.64 5.49 -9.20
CA PRO A 324 -17.09 5.31 -10.58
C PRO A 324 -16.13 4.45 -11.42
N LEU A 325 -14.82 4.60 -11.20
CA LEU A 325 -13.79 3.86 -11.92
C LEU A 325 -13.82 2.38 -11.55
N CYS A 326 -13.87 2.07 -10.25
CA CYS A 326 -13.97 0.69 -9.80
C CYS A 326 -15.26 0.04 -10.30
N SER A 327 -16.39 0.76 -10.22
CA SER A 327 -17.71 0.22 -10.59
C SER A 327 -17.78 -0.30 -12.03
N VAL A 328 -16.89 0.15 -12.92
CA VAL A 328 -16.78 -0.38 -14.30
C VAL A 328 -16.31 -1.84 -14.31
N ALA A 329 -15.39 -2.22 -13.42
CA ALA A 329 -14.87 -3.59 -13.32
C ALA A 329 -15.97 -4.60 -12.94
N ASP A 330 -16.96 -4.16 -12.16
CA ASP A 330 -18.08 -4.99 -11.70
C ASP A 330 -19.28 -5.03 -12.67
N LEU A 331 -19.23 -4.31 -13.81
CA LEU A 331 -20.35 -4.31 -14.76
C LEU A 331 -20.53 -5.70 -15.39
N PRO A 332 -21.77 -6.21 -15.56
CA PRO A 332 -22.01 -7.50 -16.23
C PRO A 332 -21.50 -7.59 -17.67
N SER A 333 -21.30 -6.44 -18.33
CA SER A 333 -20.69 -6.37 -19.66
C SER A 333 -19.17 -6.58 -19.63
N GLN A 334 -18.52 -6.27 -18.50
CA GLN A 334 -17.08 -6.39 -18.29
C GLN A 334 -16.72 -7.68 -17.57
N CYS A 335 -17.55 -8.12 -16.60
CA CYS A 335 -17.32 -9.33 -15.83
C CYS A 335 -18.44 -10.36 -16.00
N LYS A 336 -18.05 -11.60 -16.34
CA LYS A 336 -18.97 -12.71 -16.63
C LYS A 336 -18.82 -13.92 -15.71
N ARG A 337 -17.98 -13.84 -14.66
CA ARG A 337 -17.75 -14.97 -13.73
C ARG A 337 -19.03 -15.40 -13.00
N CYS A 338 -19.88 -14.45 -12.60
CA CYS A 338 -21.08 -14.72 -11.82
C CYS A 338 -22.35 -14.12 -12.46
N PRO A 339 -22.82 -14.66 -13.60
CA PRO A 339 -23.95 -14.10 -14.31
C PRO A 339 -25.24 -14.19 -13.47
N GLY A 340 -25.92 -13.06 -13.29
CA GLY A 340 -27.20 -13.00 -12.55
C GLY A 340 -27.08 -13.05 -11.02
N VAL A 341 -25.87 -13.05 -10.48
CA VAL A 341 -25.60 -12.99 -9.04
C VAL A 341 -25.57 -11.53 -8.57
N ASP A 342 -26.22 -11.25 -7.45
CA ASP A 342 -26.08 -9.95 -6.78
C ASP A 342 -24.76 -9.92 -5.99
N VAL A 343 -23.75 -9.27 -6.55
CA VAL A 343 -22.43 -9.16 -5.92
C VAL A 343 -22.43 -8.07 -4.84
N TYR A 344 -21.53 -8.19 -3.86
CA TYR A 344 -21.37 -7.16 -2.83
C TYR A 344 -21.07 -5.78 -3.44
N LYS A 345 -21.46 -4.73 -2.73
CA LYS A 345 -21.34 -3.33 -3.16
C LYS A 345 -20.44 -2.56 -2.18
N PRO A 346 -19.78 -1.48 -2.65
CA PRO A 346 -19.10 -0.54 -1.76
C PRO A 346 -19.98 -0.11 -0.57
N MET A 347 -19.34 0.17 0.57
CA MET A 347 -20.01 0.52 1.84
C MET A 347 -20.95 -0.59 2.33
N GLY A 348 -20.63 -1.84 2.01
CA GLY A 348 -21.46 -3.00 2.27
C GLY A 348 -20.83 -3.98 3.27
N ALA A 349 -21.33 -5.21 3.26
CA ALA A 349 -20.86 -6.27 4.14
C ALA A 349 -19.35 -6.56 3.95
N GLU A 350 -18.85 -6.55 2.72
CA GLU A 350 -17.41 -6.75 2.46
C GLU A 350 -16.52 -5.66 3.07
N THR A 351 -16.99 -4.41 3.10
CA THR A 351 -16.26 -3.31 3.76
C THR A 351 -16.14 -3.55 5.28
N VAL A 352 -17.22 -4.00 5.91
CA VAL A 352 -17.25 -4.33 7.35
C VAL A 352 -16.34 -5.52 7.64
N PHE A 353 -16.46 -6.59 6.85
CA PHE A 353 -15.57 -7.76 6.90
C PHE A 353 -14.10 -7.36 6.78
N THR A 354 -13.76 -6.50 5.82
CA THR A 354 -12.38 -6.04 5.59
C THR A 354 -11.84 -5.21 6.75
N THR A 355 -12.68 -4.36 7.34
CA THR A 355 -12.31 -3.56 8.52
C THR A 355 -11.98 -4.47 9.70
N GLU A 356 -12.82 -5.47 9.96
CA GLU A 356 -12.60 -6.45 11.03
C GLU A 356 -11.37 -7.32 10.78
N LEU A 357 -11.16 -7.77 9.54
CA LEU A 357 -9.98 -8.53 9.14
C LEU A 357 -8.71 -7.71 9.37
N LEU A 358 -8.68 -6.45 8.93
CA LEU A 358 -7.54 -5.56 9.14
C LEU A 358 -7.28 -5.32 10.65
N ARG A 359 -8.34 -5.15 11.45
CA ARG A 359 -8.23 -4.98 12.91
C ARG A 359 -7.58 -6.20 13.57
N ARG A 360 -7.98 -7.41 13.15
CA ARG A 360 -7.39 -8.67 13.63
C ARG A 360 -5.96 -8.85 13.15
N PHE A 361 -5.67 -8.47 11.90
CA PHE A 361 -4.32 -8.52 11.34
C PHE A 361 -3.37 -7.57 12.08
N ILE A 362 -3.80 -6.34 12.39
CA ILE A 362 -3.02 -5.42 13.24
C ILE A 362 -2.84 -5.98 14.66
N SER A 363 -3.82 -6.73 15.16
CA SER A 363 -3.76 -7.28 16.53
C SER A 363 -2.70 -8.35 16.74
N LEU A 364 -2.12 -8.89 15.66
CA LEU A 364 -0.96 -9.78 15.68
C LEU A 364 0.29 -9.12 16.29
N TYR A 365 0.39 -7.80 16.18
CA TYR A 365 1.60 -7.06 16.50
C TYR A 365 1.54 -6.48 17.92
N PRO A 366 2.53 -6.78 18.77
CA PRO A 366 2.70 -6.08 20.04
C PRO A 366 3.05 -4.60 19.83
N ASP A 367 2.81 -3.77 20.86
CA ASP A 367 3.07 -2.32 20.79
C ASP A 367 4.52 -2.03 20.39
N GLY A 368 4.69 -1.44 19.20
CA GLY A 368 5.98 -1.04 18.67
C GLY A 368 6.87 -2.18 18.16
N GLN A 369 6.37 -3.42 18.08
CA GLN A 369 7.15 -4.60 17.71
C GLN A 369 6.57 -5.32 16.48
N GLY A 370 7.43 -6.08 15.79
CA GLY A 370 7.00 -6.99 14.72
C GLY A 370 6.28 -8.22 15.28
N PHE A 371 5.78 -9.07 14.39
CA PHE A 371 5.16 -10.33 14.80
C PHE A 371 6.22 -11.25 15.44
N PRO A 372 6.03 -11.71 16.69
CA PRO A 372 7.07 -12.44 17.43
C PRO A 372 7.07 -13.95 17.16
N GLY A 373 6.07 -14.47 16.46
CA GLY A 373 5.84 -15.90 16.26
C GLY A 373 6.48 -16.49 15.02
N SER A 374 6.28 -17.80 14.85
CA SER A 374 6.61 -18.60 13.68
C SER A 374 5.44 -18.69 12.69
N PHE A 375 5.62 -19.39 11.57
CA PHE A 375 4.52 -19.72 10.65
C PHE A 375 3.36 -20.43 11.36
N SER A 376 3.66 -21.35 12.27
CA SER A 376 2.65 -22.06 13.05
C SER A 376 1.86 -21.13 13.96
N ASP A 377 2.52 -20.15 14.58
CA ASP A 377 1.83 -19.14 15.39
C ASP A 377 0.97 -18.21 14.52
N TRP A 378 1.41 -17.94 13.29
CA TRP A 378 0.66 -17.14 12.33
C TRP A 378 -0.61 -17.86 11.87
N ILE A 379 -0.50 -19.12 11.43
CA ILE A 379 -1.66 -19.87 10.92
C ILE A 379 -2.66 -20.22 12.04
N GLN A 380 -2.20 -20.31 13.29
CA GLN A 380 -3.05 -20.53 14.46
C GLN A 380 -3.51 -19.23 15.13
N SER A 381 -3.14 -18.07 14.58
CA SER A 381 -3.51 -16.78 15.15
C SER A 381 -5.03 -16.56 15.13
N ASP A 382 -5.53 -15.75 16.06
CA ASP A 382 -6.94 -15.34 16.10
C ASP A 382 -7.43 -14.68 14.80
N CYS A 383 -6.51 -14.15 13.99
CA CYS A 383 -6.81 -13.59 12.67
C CYS A 383 -7.13 -14.72 11.67
N ILE A 384 -6.24 -15.70 11.54
CA ILE A 384 -6.40 -16.79 10.58
C ILE A 384 -7.50 -17.76 11.00
N VAL A 385 -7.57 -18.13 12.28
CA VAL A 385 -8.66 -18.99 12.81
C VAL A 385 -10.03 -18.32 12.66
N TRP A 386 -10.09 -16.99 12.69
CA TRP A 386 -11.32 -16.27 12.39
C TRP A 386 -11.65 -16.28 10.90
N LEU A 387 -10.66 -16.06 10.03
CA LEU A 387 -10.80 -16.05 8.59
C LEU A 387 -11.15 -17.44 8.03
N ASP A 388 -10.64 -18.52 8.62
CA ASP A 388 -10.83 -19.90 8.18
C ASP A 388 -12.19 -20.48 8.63
N LYS A 389 -13.28 -19.83 8.22
CA LYS A 389 -14.67 -20.20 8.52
C LYS A 389 -15.56 -19.89 7.32
N GLU A 390 -16.67 -20.63 7.19
CA GLU A 390 -17.67 -20.37 6.13
C GLU A 390 -18.14 -18.91 6.14
N SER A 391 -18.37 -18.36 7.35
CA SER A 391 -18.78 -16.99 7.53
C SER A 391 -18.11 -16.37 8.77
N PRO A 392 -16.93 -15.73 8.60
CA PRO A 392 -16.15 -15.20 9.72
C PRO A 392 -16.89 -14.16 10.57
N ASP A 393 -17.63 -13.26 9.93
CA ASP A 393 -18.40 -12.19 10.55
C ASP A 393 -19.90 -12.52 10.69
N GLY A 394 -20.33 -13.71 10.25
CA GLY A 394 -21.72 -14.14 10.22
C GLY A 394 -22.57 -13.51 9.10
N VAL A 395 -21.97 -12.73 8.19
CA VAL A 395 -22.65 -12.04 7.09
C VAL A 395 -22.01 -12.39 5.75
N VAL A 396 -20.71 -12.13 5.62
CA VAL A 396 -19.93 -12.48 4.44
C VAL A 396 -19.63 -13.97 4.46
N LYS A 397 -19.76 -14.62 3.31
CA LYS A 397 -19.41 -16.02 3.11
C LYS A 397 -18.10 -16.14 2.34
N LEU A 398 -17.32 -17.15 2.67
CA LEU A 398 -16.10 -17.51 1.96
C LEU A 398 -16.30 -18.77 1.14
N VAL A 399 -15.58 -18.87 0.04
CA VAL A 399 -15.54 -20.07 -0.81
C VAL A 399 -14.68 -21.12 -0.11
N GLU A 400 -15.23 -22.33 0.04
CA GLU A 400 -14.48 -23.48 0.55
C GLU A 400 -13.42 -23.91 -0.47
N ILE A 401 -12.17 -24.01 -0.02
CA ILE A 401 -10.99 -24.30 -0.87
C ILE A 401 -10.63 -25.78 -0.77
N GLU A 402 -10.64 -26.31 0.44
CA GLU A 402 -10.51 -27.74 0.76
C GLU A 402 -11.59 -28.10 1.80
N PRO A 403 -11.93 -29.38 1.98
CA PRO A 403 -12.95 -29.78 2.96
C PRO A 403 -12.68 -29.17 4.34
N ASP A 404 -13.65 -28.40 4.85
CA ASP A 404 -13.59 -27.67 6.13
C ASP A 404 -12.49 -26.57 6.21
N SER A 405 -11.98 -26.08 5.07
CA SER A 405 -10.99 -25.00 4.97
C SER A 405 -11.41 -23.90 3.98
N TYR A 406 -11.34 -22.65 4.42
CA TYR A 406 -11.73 -21.43 3.68
C TYR A 406 -10.53 -20.54 3.37
N ILE A 407 -9.33 -21.05 3.61
CA ILE A 407 -8.07 -20.45 3.24
C ILE A 407 -7.23 -21.39 2.38
N ASP A 408 -6.43 -20.80 1.49
CA ASP A 408 -5.33 -21.45 0.77
C ASP A 408 -4.01 -21.02 1.41
N ASN A 409 -3.16 -21.99 1.73
CA ASN A 409 -1.82 -21.77 2.21
C ASN A 409 -0.89 -22.90 1.73
N VAL A 410 0.36 -22.54 1.48
CA VAL A 410 1.42 -23.52 1.19
C VAL A 410 2.42 -23.45 2.33
N PRO A 411 2.45 -24.46 3.23
CA PRO A 411 3.41 -24.47 4.33
C PRO A 411 4.86 -24.45 3.81
N PRO A 412 5.76 -23.70 4.47
CA PRO A 412 7.19 -23.75 4.18
C PRO A 412 7.73 -25.20 4.26
N GLN A 413 8.51 -25.64 3.27
CA GLN A 413 8.98 -27.04 3.18
C GLN A 413 9.99 -27.45 4.26
N ASN A 414 10.52 -26.49 5.04
CA ASN A 414 11.55 -26.70 6.06
C ASN A 414 11.16 -26.13 7.44
N LEU A 415 9.99 -26.52 7.96
CA LEU A 415 9.58 -26.22 9.34
C LEU A 415 10.15 -27.22 10.35
#